data_AF-A0A8H8M5Z8-F1
#
_entry.id   AF-A0A8H8M5Z8-F1
#
_cell.length_a   1.000
_cell.length_b   1.000
_cell.length_c   1.000
_cell.angle_alpha   90.00
_cell.angle_beta   90.00
_cell.angle_gamma   90.00
#
_symmetry.space_group_name_H-M   'P 1'
#
loop_
_entity.id
_entity.type
_entity.pdbx_description
1 polymer ?
#
loop_
_entity_poly.entity_id
_entity_poly.type
_entity_poly.pdbx_seq_one_letter_code
_entity_poly.pdbx_strand_id
1 'polypeptide(L)'
;MKHLLQALESRRHKLSVPDTELDQLLAEVKDARDVKGPEQFTDSLEKVLADLRSLSEAHAFLKPVTKSDAPDYHSVIKQPMDLGTMGRKVRGKQYKSKAEFVADLNLIWDNV
;
A
#
# COMPACT_ATOMS: atom_id res chain seq x y z
N MET A 1 3.10 24.47 -5.30
CA MET A 1 2.86 23.27 -6.14
C MET A 1 4.12 22.53 -6.58
N LYS A 2 5.28 23.17 -6.81
CA LYS A 2 6.50 22.43 -7.23
C LYS A 2 7.13 21.56 -6.13
N HIS A 3 6.94 21.87 -4.86
CA HIS A 3 7.73 21.25 -3.78
C HIS A 3 7.26 19.87 -3.30
N LEU A 4 5.96 19.54 -3.38
CA LEU A 4 5.46 18.24 -2.92
C LEU A 4 5.70 17.16 -3.96
N LEU A 5 5.27 17.37 -5.21
CA LEU A 5 5.56 16.47 -6.33
C LEU A 5 7.07 16.25 -6.52
N GLN A 6 7.89 17.30 -6.39
CA GLN A 6 9.35 17.18 -6.46
C GLN A 6 9.95 16.43 -5.25
N ALA A 7 9.37 16.55 -4.06
CA ALA A 7 9.79 15.78 -2.88
C ALA A 7 9.36 14.30 -2.95
N LEU A 8 8.21 14.03 -3.56
CA LEU A 8 7.68 12.69 -3.79
C LEU A 8 8.45 11.97 -4.91
N GLU A 9 8.71 12.64 -6.04
CA GLU A 9 9.60 12.15 -7.11
C GLU A 9 11.02 11.84 -6.57
N SER A 10 11.54 12.69 -5.68
CA SER A 10 12.85 12.48 -5.04
C SER A 10 12.87 11.29 -4.07
N ARG A 11 11.72 10.92 -3.50
CA ARG A 11 11.57 9.78 -2.58
C ARG A 11 11.23 8.47 -3.29
N ARG A 12 10.57 8.53 -4.45
CA ARG A 12 10.29 7.37 -5.33
C ARG A 12 11.58 6.62 -5.71
N HIS A 13 12.67 7.34 -5.97
CA HIS A 13 13.99 6.74 -6.21
C HIS A 13 14.68 6.16 -4.97
N LYS A 14 14.23 6.50 -3.75
CA LYS A 14 14.80 6.01 -2.48
C LYS A 14 14.07 4.78 -1.92
N LEU A 15 12.82 4.57 -2.31
CA LEU A 15 12.02 3.39 -1.98
C LEU A 15 12.34 2.20 -2.90
N SER A 16 13.62 1.98 -3.20
CA SER A 16 14.08 0.83 -3.99
C SER A 16 14.06 -0.43 -3.11
N VAL A 17 12.87 -0.89 -2.72
CA VAL A 17 12.69 -2.30 -2.40
C VAL A 17 12.90 -3.03 -3.72
N PRO A 18 13.90 -3.92 -3.85
CA PRO A 18 14.11 -4.64 -5.10
C PRO A 18 12.84 -5.41 -5.45
N ASP A 19 12.39 -5.35 -6.71
CA ASP A 19 11.17 -6.03 -7.19
C ASP A 19 11.11 -7.51 -6.73
N THR A 20 12.28 -8.15 -6.60
CA THR A 20 12.47 -9.51 -6.08
C THR A 20 11.96 -9.72 -4.65
N GLU A 21 12.14 -8.78 -3.74
CA GLU A 21 11.76 -8.91 -2.33
C GLU A 21 10.25 -8.73 -2.15
N LEU A 22 9.66 -7.80 -2.91
CA LEU A 22 8.22 -7.65 -3.00
C LEU A 22 7.59 -8.88 -3.64
N ASP A 23 8.13 -9.38 -4.75
CA ASP A 23 7.65 -10.58 -5.42
C ASP A 23 7.68 -11.82 -4.52
N GLN A 24 8.70 -11.93 -3.67
CA GLN A 24 8.86 -13.04 -2.73
C GLN A 24 7.83 -13.00 -1.59
N LEU A 25 7.64 -11.83 -0.96
CA LEU A 25 6.56 -11.61 0.02
C LEU A 25 5.17 -11.88 -0.58
N LEU A 26 5.00 -11.44 -1.83
CA LEU A 26 3.79 -11.64 -2.59
C LEU A 26 3.58 -13.14 -2.89
N ALA A 27 4.60 -13.90 -3.27
CA ALA A 27 4.48 -15.34 -3.56
C ALA A 27 3.95 -16.13 -2.35
N GLU A 28 4.43 -15.83 -1.14
CA GLU A 28 3.99 -16.49 0.11
C GLU A 28 2.49 -16.30 0.40
N VAL A 29 1.93 -15.15 0.03
CA VAL A 29 0.50 -14.86 0.18
C VAL A 29 -0.37 -15.66 -0.80
N LYS A 30 0.17 -16.00 -1.98
CA LYS A 30 -0.56 -16.71 -3.04
C LYS A 30 -0.83 -18.17 -2.64
N ASP A 31 0.17 -18.85 -2.09
CA ASP A 31 0.04 -20.23 -1.60
C ASP A 31 -0.84 -20.31 -0.35
N ALA A 32 -0.84 -19.26 0.48
CA ALA A 32 -1.73 -19.21 1.63
C ALA A 32 -3.21 -19.22 1.21
N ARG A 33 -3.59 -18.51 0.16
CA ARG A 33 -5.01 -18.27 -0.12
C ARG A 33 -5.80 -19.50 -0.57
N ASP A 34 -5.21 -20.33 -1.41
CA ASP A 34 -5.86 -21.54 -1.95
C ASP A 34 -5.78 -22.74 -0.99
N VAL A 35 -4.82 -22.73 -0.05
CA VAL A 35 -4.59 -23.84 0.90
C VAL A 35 -5.17 -23.55 2.29
N LYS A 36 -5.25 -22.28 2.70
CA LYS A 36 -5.42 -21.88 4.10
C LYS A 36 -6.78 -21.22 4.43
N GLY A 37 -7.63 -20.98 3.43
CA GLY A 37 -8.97 -20.42 3.63
C GLY A 37 -9.01 -18.93 4.00
N PRO A 38 -10.21 -18.32 4.11
CA PRO A 38 -10.38 -16.87 4.14
C PRO A 38 -9.74 -16.15 5.33
N GLU A 39 -9.74 -16.77 6.52
CA GLU A 39 -9.12 -16.18 7.72
C GLU A 39 -7.60 -16.13 7.57
N GLN A 40 -6.97 -17.23 7.17
CA GLN A 40 -5.52 -17.30 7.05
C GLN A 40 -5.01 -16.43 5.89
N PHE A 41 -5.81 -16.22 4.84
CA PHE A 41 -5.52 -15.20 3.83
C PHE A 41 -5.56 -13.79 4.43
N THR A 42 -6.57 -13.47 5.24
CA THR A 42 -6.70 -12.18 5.91
C THR A 42 -5.50 -11.93 6.84
N ASP A 43 -5.15 -12.91 7.67
CA ASP A 43 -4.00 -12.85 8.58
C ASP A 43 -2.68 -12.63 7.81
N SER A 44 -2.53 -13.26 6.64
CA SER A 44 -1.35 -13.08 5.80
C SER A 44 -1.25 -11.64 5.28
N LEU A 45 -2.36 -11.04 4.85
CA LEU A 45 -2.38 -9.63 4.45
C LEU A 45 -2.14 -8.67 5.63
N GLU A 46 -2.63 -9.01 6.83
CA GLU A 46 -2.37 -8.20 8.03
C GLU A 46 -0.90 -8.18 8.40
N LYS A 47 -0.21 -9.32 8.29
CA LYS A 47 1.25 -9.41 8.51
C LYS A 47 2.02 -8.54 7.52
N VAL A 48 1.74 -8.69 6.22
CA VAL A 48 2.38 -7.85 5.18
C VAL A 48 2.14 -6.36 5.45
N LEU A 49 0.93 -5.97 5.86
CA LEU A 49 0.65 -4.58 6.23
C LEU A 49 1.39 -4.13 7.50
N ALA A 50 1.60 -5.01 8.47
CA ALA A 50 2.37 -4.68 9.66
C ALA A 50 3.84 -4.41 9.31
N ASP A 51 4.44 -5.26 8.47
CA ASP A 51 5.81 -5.11 8.01
C ASP A 51 5.98 -3.82 7.21
N LEU A 52 5.08 -3.55 6.25
CA LEU A 52 5.08 -2.30 5.46
C LEU A 52 4.98 -1.05 6.34
N ARG A 53 4.13 -1.07 7.39
CA ARG A 53 3.99 0.07 8.31
C ARG A 53 5.21 0.28 9.21
N SER A 54 6.02 -0.75 9.40
CA SER A 54 7.24 -0.68 10.22
C SER A 54 8.41 -0.01 9.49
N LEU A 55 8.35 0.07 8.16
CA LEU A 55 9.35 0.75 7.34
C LEU A 55 9.36 2.25 7.66
N SER A 56 10.56 2.82 7.82
CA SER A 56 10.73 4.23 8.17
C SER A 56 10.14 5.18 7.10
N GLU A 57 10.19 4.73 5.85
CA GLU A 57 9.74 5.41 4.65
C GLU A 57 8.22 5.39 4.52
N ALA A 58 7.53 4.47 5.22
CA ALA A 58 6.08 4.33 5.15
C ALA A 58 5.33 5.42 5.92
N HIS A 59 6.02 6.27 6.70
CA HIS A 59 5.40 7.27 7.56
C HIS A 59 4.41 8.19 6.80
N ALA A 60 4.75 8.58 5.56
CA ALA A 60 3.91 9.43 4.72
C ALA A 60 2.62 8.74 4.23
N PHE A 61 2.56 7.41 4.30
CA PHE A 61 1.48 6.59 3.74
C PHE A 61 0.65 5.88 4.82
N LEU A 62 0.87 6.19 6.10
CA LEU A 62 0.13 5.57 7.20
C LEU A 62 -1.35 6.01 7.26
N LYS A 63 -1.67 7.17 6.68
CA LYS A 63 -2.99 7.79 6.73
C LYS A 63 -3.34 8.43 5.37
N PRO A 64 -4.64 8.64 5.07
CA PRO A 64 -5.05 9.31 3.85
C PRO A 64 -4.51 10.73 3.78
N VAL A 65 -4.09 11.17 2.59
CA VAL A 65 -3.72 12.57 2.34
C VAL A 65 -4.95 13.46 2.46
N THR A 66 -4.89 14.44 3.36
CA THR A 66 -5.98 15.39 3.61
C THR A 66 -5.82 16.65 2.77
N LYS A 67 -6.88 17.45 2.67
CA LYS A 67 -6.81 18.77 2.02
C LYS A 67 -5.87 19.74 2.74
N SER A 68 -5.65 19.57 4.05
CA SER A 68 -4.65 20.37 4.77
C SER A 68 -3.23 20.00 4.39
N ASP A 69 -2.97 18.72 4.07
CA ASP A 69 -1.67 18.25 3.61
C ASP A 69 -1.40 18.72 2.17
N ALA A 70 -2.44 18.64 1.32
CA ALA A 70 -2.40 19.05 -0.07
C ALA A 70 -3.81 19.48 -0.56
N PRO A 71 -4.09 20.79 -0.67
CA PRO A 71 -5.43 21.32 -0.96
C PRO A 71 -6.07 20.83 -2.27
N ASP A 72 -5.24 20.53 -3.25
CA ASP A 72 -5.60 20.12 -4.61
C ASP A 72 -5.48 18.61 -4.84
N TYR A 73 -5.04 17.84 -3.85
CA TYR A 73 -4.72 16.41 -3.99
C TYR A 73 -5.84 15.60 -4.62
N HIS A 74 -7.06 15.72 -4.07
CA HIS A 74 -8.24 15.00 -4.55
C HIS A 74 -8.78 15.51 -5.89
N SER A 75 -8.28 16.64 -6.39
CA SER A 75 -8.60 17.12 -7.75
C SER A 75 -7.72 16.45 -8.81
N VAL A 76 -6.49 16.07 -8.44
CA VAL A 76 -5.50 15.45 -9.32
C VAL A 76 -5.54 13.93 -9.19
N ILE A 77 -5.41 13.42 -7.98
CA ILE A 77 -5.39 11.99 -7.65
C ILE A 77 -6.82 11.45 -7.59
N LYS A 78 -7.14 10.54 -8.51
CA LYS A 78 -8.50 10.00 -8.69
C LYS A 78 -8.80 8.80 -7.80
N GLN A 79 -7.77 8.05 -7.42
CA GLN A 79 -7.90 6.84 -6.60
C GLN A 79 -6.91 6.91 -5.43
N PRO A 80 -7.18 7.74 -4.40
CA PRO A 80 -6.28 7.87 -3.27
C PRO A 80 -6.20 6.54 -2.49
N MET A 81 -5.00 6.20 -2.05
CA MET A 81 -4.76 5.01 -1.22
C MET A 81 -3.70 5.28 -0.15
N ASP A 82 -3.81 4.56 0.97
CA ASP A 82 -2.88 4.61 2.10
C ASP A 82 -2.95 3.30 2.91
N LEU A 83 -1.89 2.99 3.67
CA LEU A 83 -1.77 1.76 4.45
C LEU A 83 -2.84 1.65 5.54
N GLY A 84 -3.37 2.77 6.03
CA GLY A 84 -4.50 2.80 6.97
C GLY A 84 -5.80 2.34 6.32
N THR A 85 -6.08 2.82 5.10
CA THR A 85 -7.21 2.41 4.27
C THR A 85 -7.10 0.94 3.87
N MET A 86 -5.93 0.49 3.40
CA MET A 86 -5.70 -0.92 3.12
C MET A 86 -5.94 -1.79 4.36
N GLY A 87 -5.54 -1.35 5.56
CA GLY A 87 -5.83 -2.04 6.82
C GLY A 87 -7.32 -2.19 7.12
N ARG A 88 -8.13 -1.17 6.81
CA ARG A 88 -9.60 -1.28 6.92
C ARG A 88 -10.16 -2.27 5.90
N LYS A 89 -9.63 -2.29 4.67
CA LYS A 89 -10.03 -3.24 3.62
C LYS A 89 -9.67 -4.69 3.99
N VAL A 90 -8.49 -4.94 4.57
CA VAL A 90 -8.11 -6.28 5.06
C VAL A 90 -9.06 -6.76 6.16
N ARG A 91 -9.25 -5.99 7.24
CA ARG A 91 -10.17 -6.35 8.34
C ARG A 91 -11.62 -6.52 7.89
N GLY A 92 -12.04 -5.74 6.90
CA GLY A 92 -13.35 -5.85 6.27
C GLY A 92 -13.46 -6.98 5.25
N LYS A 93 -12.43 -7.81 5.09
CA LYS A 93 -12.36 -8.93 4.12
C LYS A 93 -12.70 -8.50 2.69
N GLN A 94 -12.33 -7.27 2.32
CA GLN A 94 -12.69 -6.68 1.03
C GLN A 94 -11.78 -7.17 -0.10
N TYR A 95 -10.58 -7.66 0.22
CA TYR A 95 -9.68 -8.24 -0.77
C TYR A 95 -10.09 -9.66 -1.10
N LYS A 96 -10.64 -9.83 -2.30
CA LYS A 96 -11.00 -11.12 -2.91
C LYS A 96 -9.86 -11.72 -3.72
N SER A 97 -8.69 -11.10 -3.76
CA SER A 97 -7.46 -11.71 -4.25
C SER A 97 -6.24 -10.94 -3.75
N LYS A 98 -5.07 -11.58 -3.85
CA LYS A 98 -3.79 -10.90 -3.69
C LYS A 98 -3.61 -9.78 -4.73
N ALA A 99 -4.11 -9.96 -5.96
CA ALA A 99 -4.00 -8.97 -7.02
C ALA A 99 -4.70 -7.65 -6.65
N GLU A 100 -5.84 -7.73 -5.97
CA GLU A 100 -6.54 -6.53 -5.47
C GLU A 100 -5.74 -5.81 -4.38
N PHE A 101 -5.08 -6.57 -3.48
CA PHE A 101 -4.19 -5.98 -2.47
C PHE A 101 -2.98 -5.28 -3.11
N VAL A 102 -2.36 -5.93 -4.10
CA VAL A 102 -1.22 -5.36 -4.85
C VAL A 102 -1.64 -4.13 -5.64
N ALA A 103 -2.82 -4.13 -6.26
CA ALA A 103 -3.32 -2.97 -6.99
C ALA A 103 -3.46 -1.74 -6.08
N ASP A 104 -4.00 -1.90 -4.88
CA ASP A 104 -4.06 -0.81 -3.89
C ASP A 104 -2.68 -0.37 -3.40
N LEU A 105 -1.75 -1.32 -3.26
CA LEU A 105 -0.37 -1.00 -2.89
C LEU A 105 0.30 -0.17 -4.00
N ASN A 106 0.11 -0.55 -5.26
CA ASN A 106 0.56 0.20 -6.45
C ASN A 106 -0.02 1.61 -6.51
N LEU A 107 -1.30 1.79 -6.14
CA LEU A 107 -1.87 3.15 -6.04
C LEU A 107 -1.14 4.02 -5.02
N ILE A 108 -0.54 3.47 -3.96
CA ILE A 108 0.27 4.27 -3.03
C ILE A 108 1.53 4.78 -3.74
N TRP A 109 2.19 3.97 -4.58
CA TRP A 109 3.40 4.39 -5.30
C TRP A 109 3.12 5.25 -6.54
N ASP A 110 2.01 5.00 -7.23
CA ASP A 110 1.63 5.73 -8.45
C ASP A 110 1.06 7.11 -8.15
N ASN A 111 0.50 7.31 -6.95
CA ASN A 111 -0.02 8.60 -6.49
C ASN A 111 1.04 9.47 -5.80
N VAL A 112 2.31 9.04 -5.83
CA VAL A 112 3.49 9.73 -5.28
C VAL A 112 4.21 10.48 -6.39
#